data_AF-E2AWN8-F1
#
_entry.id   AF-E2AWN8-F1
#
_cell.length_a   1.000
_cell.length_b   1.000
_cell.length_c   1.000
_cell.angle_alpha   90.00
_cell.angle_beta   90.00
_cell.angle_gamma   90.00
#
_symmetry.space_group_name_H-M   'P 1'
#
loop_
_entity.id
_entity.type
_entity.pdbx_description
1 polymer ?
#
loop_
_entity_poly.entity_id
_entity_poly.type
_entity_poly.pdbx_seq_one_letter_code
_entity_poly.pdbx_strand_id
1 'polypeptide(L)' 'PPYSPDLAPCDFFLFPKLKRPMKGTRFATIEEIKTASLEELETIPKSAYQKCFKD' A
#
# COMPACT_ATOMS: atom_id res chain seq x y z
N PRO A 1 -3.70 -20.30 4.19
CA PRO A 1 -3.07 -21.01 5.31
C PRO A 1 -2.61 -20.02 6.38
N PRO A 2 -2.28 -20.47 7.60
CA PRO A 2 -1.57 -19.63 8.55
C PRO A 2 -0.27 -19.07 7.92
N TYR A 3 0.05 -17.81 8.22
CA TYR A 3 1.28 -17.13 7.76
C TYR A 3 1.48 -17.11 6.24
N SER A 4 0.42 -16.87 5.47
CA SER A 4 0.48 -16.79 4.01
C SER A 4 0.33 -15.36 3.54
N PRO A 5 1.41 -14.54 3.54
CA PRO A 5 1.36 -13.17 3.03
C PRO A 5 0.95 -13.13 1.54
N ASP A 6 1.23 -14.20 0.79
CA ASP A 6 0.81 -14.36 -0.61
C ASP A 6 -0.71 -14.44 -0.79
N LEU A 7 -1.46 -14.71 0.28
CA LEU A 7 -2.93 -14.81 0.25
C LEU A 7 -3.61 -13.55 0.78
N ALA A 8 -2.86 -12.61 1.34
CA ALA A 8 -3.39 -11.37 1.90
C ALA A 8 -3.17 -10.22 0.91
N PRO A 9 -4.22 -9.67 0.28
CA PRO A 9 -4.09 -8.56 -0.67
C PRO A 9 -3.40 -7.33 -0.09
N CYS A 10 -3.48 -7.16 1.23
CA CYS A 10 -2.72 -6.14 1.94
C CYS A 10 -1.20 -6.33 1.80
N ASP A 11 -0.73 -7.57 1.96
CA ASP A 11 0.70 -7.90 2.01
C ASP A 11 1.33 -7.98 0.62
N PHE A 12 0.67 -8.59 -0.36
CA PHE A 12 1.25 -8.75 -1.70
C PHE A 12 0.96 -7.58 -2.66
N PHE A 13 -0.13 -6.82 -2.45
CA PHE A 13 -0.51 -5.73 -3.36
C PHE A 13 -0.45 -4.35 -2.70
N LEU A 14 -1.17 -4.13 -1.60
CA LEU A 14 -1.37 -2.79 -1.04
C LEU A 14 -0.08 -2.21 -0.45
N PHE A 15 0.60 -2.94 0.44
CA PHE A 15 1.82 -2.44 1.08
C PHE A 15 2.97 -2.24 0.10
N PRO A 16 3.22 -3.13 -0.88
CA PRO A 16 4.23 -2.85 -1.90
C PRO A 16 3.93 -1.59 -2.71
N LYS A 17 2.67 -1.35 -3.09
CA LYS A 17 2.30 -0.14 -3.84
C LYS A 17 2.43 1.12 -3.01
N LEU A 18 2.08 1.08 -1.72
CA LEU A 18 2.22 2.21 -0.80
C LEU A 18 3.69 2.51 -0.46
N LYS A 19 4.49 1.48 -0.17
CA LYS A 19 5.86 1.64 0.34
C LYS A 19 6.88 1.97 -0.74
N ARG A 20 6.67 1.56 -2.00
CA ARG A 20 7.58 1.83 -3.13
C ARG A 20 7.84 3.33 -3.37
N PRO A 21 6.83 4.19 -3.52
CA PRO A 21 7.03 5.63 -3.76
C PRO A 21 7.61 6.35 -2.54
N MET A 22 7.30 5.87 -1.33
CA MET A 22 7.83 6.43 -0.08
C MET A 22 9.25 5.95 0.27
N LYS A 23 9.79 4.98 -0.49
CA LYS A 23 11.07 4.36 -0.17
C LYS A 23 12.22 5.35 -0.36
N GLY A 24 13.02 5.53 0.69
CA GLY A 24 14.19 6.42 0.67
C GLY A 24 13.87 7.86 1.03
N THR A 25 12.60 8.22 1.17
CA THR A 25 12.17 9.53 1.67
C THR A 25 12.27 9.56 3.19
N ARG A 26 12.89 10.62 3.73
CA ARG A 26 12.88 10.90 5.17
C ARG A 26 11.76 11.91 5.46
N PHE A 27 10.82 11.50 6.28
CA PHE A 27 9.78 12.38 6.81
C PHE A 27 10.24 12.91 8.17
N ALA A 28 10.14 14.22 8.37
CA ALA A 28 10.53 14.88 9.61
C ALA A 28 9.44 14.73 10.69
N THR A 29 8.18 14.57 10.27
CA THR A 29 7.03 14.52 11.18
C THR A 29 6.09 13.36 10.85
N ILE A 30 5.25 13.02 11.84
CA ILE A 30 4.18 12.02 11.68
C ILE A 30 3.11 12.52 10.69
N GLU A 31 2.88 13.84 10.63
CA GLU A 31 1.89 14.43 9.73
C GLU A 31 2.32 14.29 8.28
N GLU A 32 3.59 14.54 7.97
CA GLU A 32 4.13 14.37 6.61
C GLU A 32 3.97 12.93 6.11
N ILE A 33 4.31 11.92 6.92
CA ILE A 33 4.15 10.52 6.52
C ILE A 33 2.68 10.13 6.38
N LYS A 34 1.78 10.68 7.20
CA LYS A 34 0.33 10.43 7.07
C LYS A 34 -0.22 11.02 5.78
N THR A 35 0.13 12.27 5.46
CA THR A 35 -0.31 12.94 4.24
C THR A 35 0.24 12.21 3.00
N ALA A 36 1.53 11.93 2.95
CA ALA A 36 2.13 11.19 1.84
C ALA A 36 1.53 9.78 1.68
N SER A 37 1.24 9.08 2.79
CA SER A 37 0.57 7.78 2.73
C SER A 37 -0.84 7.89 2.18
N LEU A 38 -1.58 8.94 2.54
CA LEU A 38 -2.94 9.17 2.07
C LEU A 38 -2.97 9.47 0.56
N GLU A 39 -2.10 10.37 0.10
CA GLU A 39 -1.97 10.71 -1.32
C GLU A 39 -1.66 9.46 -2.15
N GLU A 40 -0.71 8.62 -1.71
CA GLU A 40 -0.38 7.37 -2.39
C GLU A 40 -1.52 6.34 -2.33
N LEU A 41 -2.36 6.34 -1.29
CA LEU A 41 -3.55 5.49 -1.24
C LEU A 41 -4.64 5.96 -2.22
N GLU A 42 -4.81 7.27 -2.40
CA GLU A 42 -5.79 7.85 -3.33
C GLU A 42 -5.40 7.60 -4.79
N THR A 43 -4.11 7.45 -5.11
CA THR A 43 -3.66 7.11 -6.47
C THR A 43 -3.99 5.68 -6.86
N ILE A 44 -4.27 4.79 -5.91
CA ILE A 44 -4.60 3.39 -6.18
C ILE A 44 -6.08 3.29 -6.57
N PRO A 45 -6.42 2.88 -7.81
CA PRO A 45 -7.80 2.74 -8.22
C PRO A 45 -8.49 1.62 -7.42
N LYS A 46 -9.73 1.85 -6.98
CA LYS A 46 -10.54 0.82 -6.30
C LYS A 46 -10.67 -0.46 -7.13
N SER A 47 -10.75 -0.34 -8.46
CA SER A 47 -10.79 -1.47 -9.38
C SER A 47 -9.50 -2.32 -9.35
N ALA A 48 -8.33 -1.69 -9.17
CA ALA A 48 -7.06 -2.40 -9.06
C ALA A 48 -6.98 -3.21 -7.76
N TYR A 49 -7.49 -2.65 -6.66
CA TYR A 49 -7.59 -3.37 -5.39
C TYR A 49 -8.58 -4.54 -5.47
N GLN A 50 -9.77 -4.32 -6.06
CA GLN A 50 -10.78 -5.36 -6.25
C GLN A 50 -10.29 -6.52 -7.13
N LYS A 51 -9.42 -6.25 -8.11
CA LYS A 51 -8.84 -7.30 -8.95
C LYS A 51 -8.04 -8.32 -8.13
N CYS A 52 -7.37 -7.88 -7.05
CA CYS A 52 -6.55 -8.73 -6.20
C CYS A 52 -7.31 -9.82 -5.43
N PHE A 53 -8.65 -9.74 -5.39
CA PHE A 53 -9.52 -10.74 -4.77
C PHE A 53 -10.14 -11.71 -5.80
N LYS A 54 -9.87 -11.51 -7.09
CA LYS A 54 -10.44 -12.28 -8.20
C LYS A 54 -9.41 -13.16 -8.92
N ASP A 55 -8.14 -13.01 -8.57
CA ASP A 55 -7.01 -13.80 -9.07
C ASP A 55 -6.70 -14.97 -8.11
#